data_AF-A0A258RDF0-F1
#
_entry.id   AF-A0A258RDF0-F1
#
_cell.length_a   1.000
_cell.length_b   1.000
_cell.length_c   1.000
_cell.angle_alpha   90.00
_cell.angle_beta   90.00
_cell.angle_gamma   90.00
#
_symmetry.space_group_name_H-M   'P 1'
#
loop_
_entity.id
_entity.type
_entity.pdbx_description
1 polymer ?
#
loop_
_entity_poly.entity_id
_entity_poly.type
_entity_poly.pdbx_seq_one_letter_code
_entity_poly.pdbx_strand_id
1 'polypeptide(L)'
;MDFSTRQENSRRRWTGLAAVVLFHLLLGWALMNGLARKVVDSVSVLVETRIIEETQPPPPPPPPPPVKPAAPKPVVARKAAAPVPKKTEPAPPQRAPVPAALMPTPPVSPPDNAPAPVVREAAPAPAPVAPPKPVGPVAAGIACSRTPPPQAPSVSSEVRGSIFVIGTLKGGRVVQVDVERTSLKGVTDRRVMRAFVQAIETAMKEGYVCVGDDVQIRQEFYFDIR
;
A
#
# COMPACT_ATOMS: atom_id res chain seq x y z
N MET A 1 39.69 49.57 18.02
CA MET A 1 38.23 49.35 18.12
C MET A 1 37.64 49.71 16.79
N ASP A 2 37.34 48.71 15.96
CA ASP A 2 36.91 48.90 14.57
C ASP A 2 35.40 49.19 14.49
N PHE A 3 35.04 50.43 14.19
CA PHE A 3 33.65 50.88 14.08
C PHE A 3 33.07 50.70 12.67
N SER A 4 33.91 50.72 11.64
CA SER A 4 33.49 50.60 10.23
C SER A 4 32.95 49.22 9.89
N THR A 5 33.59 48.15 10.39
CA THR A 5 33.11 46.76 10.22
C THR A 5 31.80 46.52 10.96
N ARG A 6 31.60 47.18 12.12
CA ARG A 6 30.35 47.09 12.89
C ARG A 6 29.18 47.76 12.16
N GLN A 7 29.44 48.87 11.46
CA GLN A 7 28.41 49.58 10.71
C GLN A 7 28.00 48.81 9.45
N GLU A 8 28.96 48.24 8.72
CA GLU A 8 28.66 47.42 7.53
C GLU A 8 27.89 46.13 7.90
N ASN A 9 28.31 45.46 8.97
CA ASN A 9 27.62 44.27 9.46
C ASN A 9 26.22 44.62 10.01
N SER A 10 26.06 45.78 10.67
CA SER A 10 24.74 46.28 11.07
C SER A 10 23.83 46.47 9.85
N ARG A 11 24.29 47.19 8.81
CA ARG A 11 23.48 47.44 7.61
C ARG A 11 23.10 46.15 6.88
N ARG A 12 24.02 45.18 6.74
CA ARG A 12 23.76 43.86 6.16
C ARG A 12 22.74 43.03 6.96
N ARG A 13 22.77 43.13 8.29
CA ARG A 13 21.78 42.47 9.17
C ARG A 13 20.39 43.09 9.02
N TRP A 14 20.29 44.41 8.93
CA TRP A 14 19.02 45.10 8.68
C TRP A 14 18.45 44.79 7.30
N THR A 15 19.28 44.72 6.26
CA THR A 15 18.83 44.31 4.92
C THR A 15 18.37 42.85 4.90
N GLY A 16 19.08 41.96 5.59
CA GLY A 16 18.66 40.56 5.72
C GLY A 16 17.34 40.41 6.47
N LEU A 17 17.16 41.14 7.57
CA LEU A 17 15.90 41.14 8.33
C LEU A 17 14.74 41.67 7.48
N ALA A 18 14.94 42.78 6.77
CA ALA A 18 13.93 43.35 5.88
C ALA A 18 13.53 42.38 4.75
N ALA A 19 14.51 41.69 4.15
CA ALA A 19 14.25 40.68 3.12
C ALA A 19 13.43 39.51 3.66
N VAL A 20 13.73 39.02 4.87
CA VAL A 20 12.98 37.92 5.50
C VAL A 20 11.56 38.36 5.83
N VAL A 21 11.37 39.56 6.40
CA VAL A 21 10.02 40.07 6.70
C VAL A 21 9.20 40.22 5.42
N LEU A 22 9.79 40.77 4.35
CA LEU A 22 9.13 40.89 3.06
C LEU A 22 8.75 39.52 2.48
N PHE A 23 9.63 38.52 2.58
CA PHE A 23 9.34 37.16 2.13
C PHE A 23 8.15 36.54 2.87
N HIS A 24 8.04 36.72 4.19
CA HIS A 24 6.91 36.19 4.96
C HIS A 24 5.61 36.92 4.64
N LEU A 25 5.65 38.23 4.42
CA LEU A 25 4.49 39.00 3.98
C LEU A 25 4.02 38.55 2.59
N LEU A 26 4.95 38.30 1.66
CA LEU A 26 4.65 37.74 0.35
C LEU A 26 4.05 36.33 0.45
N LEU A 27 4.61 35.46 1.29
CA LEU A 27 4.06 34.12 1.53
C LEU A 27 2.66 34.21 2.12
N GLY A 28 2.46 34.98 3.19
CA GLY A 28 1.15 35.18 3.81
C GLY A 28 0.13 35.71 2.80
N TRP A 29 0.51 36.71 2.02
CA TRP A 29 -0.33 37.28 0.96
C TRP A 29 -0.64 36.27 -0.16
N ALA A 30 0.31 35.43 -0.58
CA ALA A 30 0.10 34.39 -1.57
C ALA A 30 -0.83 33.26 -1.07
N LEU A 31 -0.73 32.89 0.21
CA LEU A 31 -1.65 31.97 0.87
C LEU A 31 -3.08 32.56 0.95
N MET A 32 -3.21 33.84 1.30
CA MET A 32 -4.50 34.53 1.37
C MET A 32 -5.14 34.72 -0.02
N ASN A 33 -4.36 34.94 -1.07
CA ASN A 33 -4.83 35.08 -2.45
C ASN A 33 -4.99 33.75 -3.21
N GLY A 34 -4.86 32.61 -2.54
CA GLY A 34 -5.43 31.35 -3.04
C GLY A 34 -4.52 30.48 -3.92
N LEU A 35 -3.19 30.58 -3.79
CA LEU A 35 -2.29 29.59 -4.42
C LEU A 35 -2.54 28.16 -3.90
N ALA A 36 -3.04 28.04 -2.67
CA ALA A 36 -3.35 26.75 -2.04
C ALA A 36 -4.51 25.99 -2.71
N ARG A 37 -5.47 26.67 -3.35
CA ARG A 37 -6.59 25.97 -4.02
C ARG A 37 -6.25 25.55 -5.45
N LYS A 38 -5.57 26.39 -6.24
CA LYS A 38 -5.22 26.05 -7.64
C LYS A 38 -4.30 24.82 -7.78
N VAL A 39 -3.40 24.59 -6.83
CA VAL A 39 -2.52 23.40 -6.84
C VAL A 39 -3.25 22.17 -6.29
N VAL A 40 -4.21 22.35 -5.37
CA VAL A 40 -5.06 21.25 -4.87
C VAL A 40 -6.09 20.85 -5.90
N ASP A 41 -6.72 21.78 -6.63
CA ASP A 41 -7.69 21.49 -7.71
C ASP A 41 -7.05 20.70 -8.86
N SER A 42 -5.78 20.95 -9.17
CA SER A 42 -5.06 20.18 -10.21
C SER A 42 -4.71 18.76 -9.75
N VAL A 43 -4.62 18.52 -8.43
CA VAL A 43 -4.31 17.22 -7.84
C VAL A 43 -5.57 16.44 -7.50
N SER A 44 -6.65 17.10 -7.06
CA SER A 44 -7.94 16.45 -6.77
C SER A 44 -8.60 15.92 -8.03
N VAL A 45 -8.55 16.63 -9.16
CA VAL A 45 -9.05 16.13 -10.46
C VAL A 45 -8.35 14.83 -10.89
N LEU A 46 -7.09 14.63 -10.48
CA LEU A 46 -6.33 13.40 -10.78
C LEU A 46 -6.55 12.29 -9.73
N VAL A 47 -7.00 12.64 -8.53
CA VAL A 47 -7.25 11.70 -7.42
C VAL A 47 -8.69 11.18 -7.42
N GLU A 48 -9.65 11.98 -7.89
CA GLU A 48 -11.07 11.56 -7.99
C GLU A 48 -11.32 10.48 -9.06
N THR A 49 -10.35 10.18 -9.92
CA THR A 49 -10.44 9.06 -10.88
C THR A 49 -9.68 7.80 -10.45
N ARG A 50 -9.03 7.80 -9.28
CA ARG A 50 -8.21 6.65 -8.85
C ARG A 50 -8.61 5.99 -7.53
N ILE A 51 -9.39 6.64 -6.64
CA ILE A 51 -9.64 6.12 -5.27
C ILE A 51 -11.12 6.23 -4.80
N ILE A 52 -12.11 6.39 -5.68
CA ILE A 52 -13.52 6.00 -5.40
C ILE A 52 -14.11 5.27 -6.61
N GLU A 53 -13.63 4.05 -6.84
CA GLU A 53 -14.46 3.00 -7.44
C GLU A 53 -14.14 1.69 -6.74
N GLU A 54 -14.29 1.70 -5.42
CA GLU A 54 -14.38 0.47 -4.64
C GLU A 54 -15.31 0.76 -3.45
N THR A 55 -16.43 0.03 -3.41
CA THR A 55 -17.40 -0.08 -2.31
C THR A 55 -18.59 0.90 -2.30
N GLN A 56 -19.38 0.92 -3.37
CA GLN A 56 -20.82 0.75 -3.12
C GLN A 56 -21.03 -0.75 -2.95
N PRO A 57 -21.51 -1.26 -1.80
CA PRO A 57 -21.87 -2.67 -1.68
C PRO A 57 -22.89 -3.00 -2.77
N PRO A 58 -22.80 -4.16 -3.45
CA PRO A 58 -23.80 -4.53 -4.43
C PRO A 58 -25.19 -4.50 -3.77
N PRO A 59 -26.23 -4.01 -4.47
CA PRO A 59 -27.57 -3.98 -3.90
C PRO A 59 -27.96 -5.39 -3.46
N PRO A 60 -28.61 -5.54 -2.29
CA PRO A 60 -28.99 -6.84 -1.78
C PRO A 60 -29.90 -7.57 -2.80
N PRO A 61 -29.73 -8.90 -2.97
CA PRO A 61 -30.55 -9.67 -3.89
C PRO A 61 -32.03 -9.58 -3.50
N PRO A 62 -32.96 -9.55 -4.48
CA PRO A 62 -34.39 -9.50 -4.20
C PRO A 62 -34.83 -10.72 -3.37
N PRO A 63 -35.80 -10.54 -2.45
CA PRO A 63 -36.26 -11.62 -1.60
C PRO A 63 -36.86 -12.75 -2.43
N PRO A 64 -36.60 -14.03 -2.07
CA PRO A 64 -37.22 -15.16 -2.74
C PRO A 64 -38.74 -15.14 -2.56
N PRO A 65 -39.51 -15.61 -3.56
CA PRO A 65 -40.95 -15.66 -3.48
C PRO A 65 -41.40 -16.54 -2.30
N PRO A 66 -42.52 -16.18 -1.64
CA PRO A 66 -43.01 -16.90 -0.46
C PRO A 66 -43.40 -18.34 -0.82
N VAL A 67 -42.62 -19.29 -0.33
CA VAL A 67 -43.01 -20.70 -0.34
C VAL A 67 -44.04 -20.89 0.78
N LYS A 68 -45.25 -21.26 0.38
CA LYS A 68 -46.36 -21.54 1.31
C LYS A 68 -45.98 -22.73 2.22
N PRO A 69 -46.38 -22.74 3.50
CA PRO A 69 -45.97 -23.77 4.45
C PRO A 69 -46.71 -25.09 4.19
N ALA A 70 -45.98 -26.19 4.17
CA ALA A 70 -46.55 -27.52 4.38
C ALA A 70 -45.77 -28.24 5.48
N ALA A 71 -46.37 -28.23 6.68
CA ALA A 71 -46.57 -29.30 7.66
C ALA A 71 -45.45 -30.32 8.02
N PRO A 72 -45.45 -30.88 9.25
CA PRO A 72 -44.27 -31.23 10.04
C PRO A 72 -43.80 -32.70 9.94
N LYS A 73 -42.60 -32.91 10.49
CA LYS A 73 -41.77 -34.13 10.60
C LYS A 73 -42.48 -35.36 11.18
N PRO A 74 -42.00 -36.59 10.90
CA PRO A 74 -41.37 -37.34 12.00
C PRO A 74 -40.12 -38.19 11.64
N VAL A 75 -39.39 -38.48 12.72
CA VAL A 75 -38.13 -39.22 12.88
C VAL A 75 -38.27 -40.71 12.54
N VAL A 76 -37.24 -41.32 11.94
CA VAL A 76 -36.91 -42.74 12.23
C VAL A 76 -35.42 -42.88 12.46
N ALA A 77 -35.09 -43.58 13.54
CA ALA A 77 -33.76 -43.82 14.05
C ALA A 77 -33.30 -45.26 13.74
N ARG A 78 -31.97 -45.43 13.76
CA ARG A 78 -31.20 -46.60 14.25
C ARG A 78 -31.06 -47.89 13.39
N LYS A 79 -29.76 -48.17 13.14
CA LYS A 79 -28.95 -49.38 13.49
C LYS A 79 -28.79 -50.55 12.49
N ALA A 80 -27.49 -50.77 12.17
CA ALA A 80 -26.68 -52.00 12.27
C ALA A 80 -26.82 -53.16 11.26
N ALA A 81 -25.72 -53.48 10.55
CA ALA A 81 -24.95 -54.75 10.62
C ALA A 81 -23.90 -54.86 9.46
N ALA A 82 -22.70 -55.38 9.76
CA ALA A 82 -21.61 -55.78 8.82
C ALA A 82 -21.80 -57.28 8.40
N PRO A 83 -20.89 -58.02 7.66
CA PRO A 83 -19.57 -57.73 7.06
C PRO A 83 -19.31 -58.31 5.61
N VAL A 84 -18.07 -58.11 5.11
CA VAL A 84 -17.30 -58.55 3.89
C VAL A 84 -17.39 -60.07 3.49
N PRO A 85 -16.73 -60.67 2.45
CA PRO A 85 -16.01 -60.22 1.21
C PRO A 85 -16.25 -61.11 -0.07
N LYS A 86 -15.67 -60.74 -1.24
CA LYS A 86 -14.81 -61.57 -2.16
C LYS A 86 -14.83 -61.09 -3.63
N LYS A 87 -13.67 -61.24 -4.26
CA LYS A 87 -13.21 -60.77 -5.58
C LYS A 87 -13.31 -61.90 -6.62
N THR A 88 -13.44 -61.55 -7.91
CA THR A 88 -12.71 -62.09 -9.11
C THR A 88 -13.58 -62.24 -10.38
N GLU A 89 -13.22 -61.44 -11.42
CA GLU A 89 -13.18 -61.58 -12.92
C GLU A 89 -14.00 -62.65 -13.69
N PRO A 90 -14.43 -62.44 -14.98
CA PRO A 90 -13.55 -62.46 -16.17
C PRO A 90 -13.91 -61.56 -17.41
N ALA A 91 -13.03 -61.66 -18.42
CA ALA A 91 -12.73 -60.90 -19.65
C ALA A 91 -13.75 -60.89 -20.85
N PRO A 92 -13.51 -60.11 -21.95
CA PRO A 92 -14.46 -59.80 -23.03
C PRO A 92 -14.24 -60.58 -24.35
N PRO A 93 -15.19 -60.56 -25.32
CA PRO A 93 -14.77 -60.47 -26.73
C PRO A 93 -15.68 -59.72 -27.74
N GLN A 94 -14.98 -59.25 -28.78
CA GLN A 94 -15.23 -58.69 -30.13
C GLN A 94 -16.45 -59.14 -30.97
N ARG A 95 -16.83 -58.31 -31.98
CA ARG A 95 -16.70 -58.61 -33.45
C ARG A 95 -17.14 -57.45 -34.38
N ALA A 96 -16.45 -57.34 -35.53
CA ALA A 96 -16.75 -56.55 -36.74
C ALA A 96 -17.45 -57.44 -37.82
N PRO A 97 -17.90 -56.97 -39.02
CA PRO A 97 -17.03 -56.58 -40.17
C PRO A 97 -17.59 -55.51 -41.18
N VAL A 98 -16.73 -55.19 -42.18
CA VAL A 98 -16.79 -54.23 -43.33
C VAL A 98 -17.46 -54.82 -44.62
N PRO A 99 -17.71 -54.10 -45.76
CA PRO A 99 -16.69 -53.83 -46.83
C PRO A 99 -16.87 -52.62 -47.83
N ALA A 100 -15.72 -52.19 -48.43
CA ALA A 100 -15.36 -51.73 -49.82
C ALA A 100 -16.22 -50.72 -50.65
N ALA A 101 -15.76 -49.95 -51.65
CA ALA A 101 -14.50 -49.36 -52.18
C ALA A 101 -14.87 -48.56 -53.47
N LEU A 102 -14.04 -47.57 -53.90
CA LEU A 102 -13.72 -47.14 -55.31
C LEU A 102 -13.47 -45.62 -55.46
N MET A 103 -12.39 -45.26 -56.16
CA MET A 103 -12.04 -43.89 -56.65
C MET A 103 -12.47 -43.72 -58.12
N PRO A 104 -12.59 -42.49 -58.70
CA PRO A 104 -11.46 -41.88 -59.45
C PRO A 104 -11.41 -40.31 -59.50
N THR A 105 -10.28 -39.75 -60.00
CA THR A 105 -9.93 -38.33 -60.37
C THR A 105 -10.35 -37.94 -61.82
N PRO A 106 -9.98 -36.78 -62.45
CA PRO A 106 -10.07 -35.30 -62.21
C PRO A 106 -10.79 -34.60 -63.43
N PRO A 107 -10.48 -33.38 -63.99
CA PRO A 107 -10.17 -32.00 -63.52
C PRO A 107 -11.22 -30.95 -64.03
N VAL A 108 -11.00 -29.62 -63.84
CA VAL A 108 -11.34 -28.46 -64.73
C VAL A 108 -11.46 -27.14 -63.91
N SER A 109 -10.84 -26.05 -64.41
CA SER A 109 -10.83 -24.66 -63.88
C SER A 109 -11.82 -23.75 -64.67
N PRO A 110 -11.80 -22.41 -64.50
CA PRO A 110 -12.34 -21.53 -63.44
C PRO A 110 -13.56 -20.70 -63.96
N PRO A 111 -14.21 -19.80 -63.16
CA PRO A 111 -13.79 -18.39 -63.18
C PRO A 111 -13.98 -17.60 -61.87
N ASP A 112 -13.16 -16.55 -61.77
CA ASP A 112 -13.46 -15.19 -61.29
C ASP A 112 -14.73 -14.95 -60.46
N ASN A 113 -14.54 -14.47 -59.23
CA ASN A 113 -15.28 -13.33 -58.67
C ASN A 113 -14.54 -12.83 -57.41
N ALA A 114 -14.06 -11.61 -57.47
CA ALA A 114 -13.34 -10.92 -56.40
C ALA A 114 -14.26 -10.56 -55.22
N PRO A 115 -13.85 -10.78 -53.95
CA PRO A 115 -14.46 -10.13 -52.81
C PRO A 115 -13.67 -8.87 -52.37
N ALA A 116 -14.45 -7.87 -51.97
CA ALA A 116 -14.07 -6.54 -51.49
C ALA A 116 -12.94 -6.50 -50.42
N PRO A 117 -12.24 -5.34 -50.28
CA PRO A 117 -11.16 -5.20 -49.31
C PRO A 117 -11.69 -5.31 -47.87
N VAL A 118 -11.18 -6.31 -47.16
CA VAL A 118 -11.35 -6.48 -45.71
C VAL A 118 -10.67 -5.33 -45.00
N VAL A 119 -11.45 -4.51 -44.30
CA VAL A 119 -10.95 -3.54 -43.32
C VAL A 119 -10.24 -4.33 -42.23
N ARG A 120 -8.93 -4.16 -42.11
CA ARG A 120 -8.14 -4.72 -41.01
C ARG A 120 -8.45 -3.93 -39.74
N GLU A 121 -9.11 -4.58 -38.79
CA GLU A 121 -9.23 -4.08 -37.43
C GLU A 121 -7.83 -4.00 -36.82
N ALA A 122 -7.42 -2.80 -36.38
CA ALA A 122 -6.13 -2.60 -35.73
C ALA A 122 -6.15 -3.25 -34.34
N ALA A 123 -5.17 -4.11 -34.07
CA ALA A 123 -4.98 -4.70 -32.75
C ALA A 123 -4.76 -3.59 -31.69
N PRO A 124 -5.42 -3.65 -30.52
CA PRO A 124 -5.25 -2.65 -29.48
C PRO A 124 -3.83 -2.68 -28.94
N ALA A 125 -3.22 -1.50 -28.81
CA ALA A 125 -1.89 -1.31 -28.25
C ALA A 125 -1.82 -1.85 -26.80
N PRO A 126 -0.71 -2.46 -26.38
CA PRO A 126 -0.55 -2.93 -25.00
C PRO A 126 -0.63 -1.75 -24.03
N ALA A 127 -1.51 -1.90 -23.03
CA ALA A 127 -1.72 -0.88 -22.02
C ALA A 127 -0.43 -0.59 -21.24
N PRO A 128 -0.15 0.69 -20.89
CA PRO A 128 1.02 1.04 -20.11
C PRO A 128 0.97 0.39 -18.72
N VAL A 129 2.07 -0.23 -18.33
CA VAL A 129 2.25 -0.86 -17.02
C VAL A 129 2.05 0.19 -15.93
N ALA A 130 1.09 -0.04 -15.04
CA ALA A 130 0.81 0.87 -13.92
C ALA A 130 2.04 0.98 -13.00
N PRO A 131 2.35 2.17 -12.46
CA PRO A 131 3.44 2.32 -11.50
C PRO A 131 3.15 1.50 -10.23
N PRO A 132 4.17 0.89 -9.61
CA PRO A 132 3.98 0.09 -8.40
C PRO A 132 3.40 0.96 -7.27
N LYS A 133 2.38 0.43 -6.57
CA LYS A 133 1.82 1.05 -5.37
C LYS A 133 2.95 1.31 -4.35
N PRO A 134 3.00 2.48 -3.69
CA PRO A 134 3.95 2.70 -2.61
C PRO A 134 3.69 1.68 -1.51
N VAL A 135 4.68 0.83 -1.26
CA VAL A 135 4.66 -0.14 -0.16
C VAL A 135 4.65 0.68 1.13
N GLY A 136 3.60 0.52 1.94
CA GLY A 136 3.52 1.19 3.23
C GLY A 136 4.67 0.78 4.17
N PRO A 137 4.90 1.52 5.27
CA PRO A 137 6.02 1.25 6.17
C PRO A 137 5.99 -0.19 6.69
N VAL A 138 7.09 -0.91 6.54
CA VAL A 138 7.25 -2.29 7.01
C VAL A 138 7.62 -2.27 8.50
N ALA A 139 7.18 -3.24 9.30
CA ALA A 139 7.60 -3.29 10.70
C ALA A 139 9.13 -3.45 10.81
N ALA A 140 9.77 -2.63 11.66
CA ALA A 140 11.22 -2.64 11.81
C ALA A 140 11.78 -3.99 12.28
N GLY A 141 11.03 -4.77 13.08
CA GLY A 141 11.42 -6.12 13.46
C GLY A 141 11.45 -7.14 12.31
N ILE A 142 10.89 -6.80 11.14
CA ILE A 142 10.94 -7.62 9.92
C ILE A 142 12.08 -7.14 9.02
N ALA A 143 12.22 -5.83 8.86
CA ALA A 143 13.20 -5.24 7.94
C ALA A 143 14.60 -5.12 8.54
N CYS A 144 14.74 -5.09 9.87
CA CYS A 144 16.00 -4.81 10.55
C CYS A 144 16.53 -6.03 11.31
N SER A 145 17.81 -6.32 11.13
CA SER A 145 18.52 -7.40 11.83
C SER A 145 19.03 -6.98 13.20
N ARG A 146 19.29 -5.68 13.39
CA ARG A 146 19.70 -5.10 14.67
C ARG A 146 18.81 -3.91 15.00
N THR A 147 18.20 -3.94 16.18
CA THR A 147 17.30 -2.89 16.67
C THR A 147 17.56 -2.64 18.16
N PRO A 148 18.67 -1.98 18.53
CA PRO A 148 18.95 -1.69 19.93
C PRO A 148 17.91 -0.69 20.48
N PRO A 149 17.45 -0.86 21.73
CA PRO A 149 16.53 0.09 22.35
C PRO A 149 17.23 1.44 22.58
N PRO A 150 16.49 2.55 22.51
CA PRO A 150 17.03 3.88 22.80
C PRO A 150 17.33 4.04 24.28
N GLN A 151 18.36 4.81 24.59
CA GLN A 151 18.67 5.18 25.96
C GLN A 151 17.68 6.27 26.42
N ALA A 152 16.77 5.90 27.33
CA ALA A 152 15.77 6.83 27.82
C ALA A 152 16.42 8.01 28.58
N PRO A 153 15.98 9.26 28.34
CA PRO A 153 16.48 10.40 29.09
C PRO A 153 16.05 10.34 30.55
N SER A 154 16.90 10.85 31.45
CA SER A 154 16.55 10.99 32.86
C SER A 154 15.51 12.09 33.06
N VAL A 155 14.42 11.75 33.73
CA VAL A 155 13.29 12.65 34.04
C VAL A 155 12.91 12.51 35.51
N SER A 156 12.42 13.59 36.12
CA SER A 156 12.01 13.61 37.53
C SER A 156 10.55 13.22 37.76
N SER A 157 9.79 13.02 36.67
CA SER A 157 8.36 12.72 36.69
C SER A 157 8.13 11.32 36.15
N GLU A 158 7.07 10.66 36.61
CA GLU A 158 6.64 9.38 36.06
C GLU A 158 6.22 9.55 34.59
N VAL A 159 6.83 8.79 33.68
CA VAL A 159 6.57 8.81 32.25
C VAL A 159 6.16 7.43 31.78
N ARG A 160 5.00 7.33 31.13
CA ARG A 160 4.49 6.07 30.57
C ARG A 160 3.89 6.25 29.20
N GLY A 161 4.13 5.30 28.31
CA GLY A 161 3.47 5.20 27.01
C GLY A 161 4.44 4.89 25.90
N SER A 162 4.04 5.15 24.65
CA SER A 162 4.85 4.84 23.49
C SER A 162 4.97 5.98 22.48
N ILE A 163 6.06 5.94 21.70
CA ILE A 163 6.28 6.78 20.53
C ILE A 163 6.34 5.87 19.30
N PHE A 164 5.51 6.15 18.31
CA PHE A 164 5.52 5.52 16.99
C PHE A 164 6.30 6.40 16.02
N VAL A 165 7.30 5.80 15.36
CA VAL A 165 8.14 6.49 14.39
C VAL A 165 8.22 5.73 13.07
N ILE A 166 8.43 6.47 12.00
CA ILE A 166 8.74 5.95 10.67
C ILE A 166 10.21 6.30 10.38
N GLY A 167 11.02 5.29 10.09
CA GLY A 167 12.39 5.45 9.64
C GLY A 167 12.51 5.26 8.13
N THR A 168 13.19 6.16 7.43
CA THR A 168 13.51 5.99 6.01
C THR A 168 14.89 5.33 5.88
N LEU A 169 14.98 4.24 5.12
CA LEU A 169 16.21 3.50 4.89
C LEU A 169 16.93 3.96 3.64
N LYS A 170 18.26 4.02 3.70
CA LYS A 170 19.15 4.19 2.56
C LYS A 170 20.45 3.44 2.80
N GLY A 171 20.83 2.54 1.92
CA GLY A 171 22.00 1.68 2.10
C GLY A 171 21.88 0.77 3.33
N GLY A 172 20.68 0.31 3.66
CA GLY A 172 20.41 -0.50 4.86
C GLY A 172 20.58 0.24 6.20
N ARG A 173 20.68 1.58 6.18
CA ARG A 173 20.78 2.43 7.37
C ARG A 173 19.61 3.39 7.44
N VAL A 174 19.20 3.74 8.66
CA VAL A 174 18.15 4.76 8.86
C VAL A 174 18.76 6.14 8.65
N VAL A 175 18.25 6.89 7.68
CA VAL A 175 18.72 8.26 7.36
C VAL A 175 17.78 9.35 7.87
N GLN A 176 16.49 9.04 7.98
CA GLN A 176 15.47 9.94 8.48
C GLN A 176 14.57 9.19 9.45
N VAL A 177 14.10 9.89 10.49
CA VAL A 177 13.17 9.37 11.48
C VAL A 177 12.10 10.44 11.67
N ASP A 178 10.86 10.09 11.37
CA ASP A 178 9.70 10.95 11.49
C ASP A 178 8.77 10.40 12.57
N VAL A 179 8.29 11.26 13.47
CA VAL A 179 7.35 10.85 14.52
C VAL A 179 5.95 10.79 13.93
N GLU A 180 5.36 9.60 13.91
CA GLU A 180 4.00 9.38 13.40
C GLU A 180 2.95 9.69 14.48
N ARG A 181 3.18 9.20 15.70
CA ARG A 181 2.27 9.42 16.85
C ARG A 181 3.03 9.30 18.16
N THR A 182 2.65 10.11 19.13
CA THR A 182 3.11 9.97 20.52
C THR A 182 1.92 9.75 21.45
N SER A 183 2.06 8.81 22.37
CA SER A 183 1.08 8.50 23.42
C SER A 183 1.66 8.66 24.84
N LEU A 184 2.84 9.28 24.96
CA LEU A 184 3.53 9.49 26.23
C LEU A 184 2.69 10.35 27.18
N LYS A 185 2.44 9.80 28.37
CA LYS A 185 1.85 10.48 29.52
C LYS A 185 2.95 10.91 30.49
N GLY A 186 2.72 11.99 31.23
CA GLY A 186 3.68 12.54 32.20
C GLY A 186 4.73 13.49 31.61
N VAL A 187 4.77 13.65 30.28
CA VAL A 187 5.66 14.59 29.58
C VAL A 187 4.88 15.83 29.18
N THR A 188 4.95 16.89 30.00
CA THR A 188 4.32 18.19 29.70
C THR A 188 5.28 19.19 29.07
N ASP A 189 6.59 19.06 29.34
CA ASP A 189 7.61 19.93 28.77
C ASP A 189 8.05 19.46 27.37
N ARG A 190 8.07 20.40 26.42
CA ARG A 190 8.52 20.21 25.05
C ARG A 190 10.00 19.80 24.96
N ARG A 191 10.84 20.25 25.90
CA ARG A 191 12.26 19.88 26.00
C ARG A 191 12.40 18.40 26.34
N VAL A 192 11.61 17.92 27.29
CA VAL A 192 11.61 16.51 27.69
C VAL A 192 11.12 15.64 26.53
N MET A 193 10.01 16.01 25.87
CA MET A 193 9.53 15.29 24.69
C MET A 193 10.60 15.22 23.58
N ARG A 194 11.29 16.34 23.32
CA ARG A 194 12.39 16.37 22.35
C ARG A 194 13.53 15.44 22.75
N ALA A 195 13.87 15.33 24.04
CA ALA A 195 14.92 14.43 24.51
C ALA A 195 14.57 12.95 24.22
N PHE A 196 13.31 12.53 24.40
CA PHE A 196 12.87 11.19 24.03
C PHE A 196 12.96 10.94 22.52
N VAL A 197 12.50 11.89 21.71
CA VAL A 197 12.61 11.79 20.24
C VAL A 197 14.07 11.72 19.81
N GLN A 198 14.95 12.56 20.37
CA GLN A 198 16.38 12.52 20.07
C GLN A 198 17.03 11.20 20.46
N ALA A 199 16.67 10.63 21.62
CA ALA A 199 17.16 9.31 22.01
C ALA A 199 16.77 8.23 21.00
N ILE A 200 15.53 8.25 20.51
CA ILE A 200 15.04 7.36 19.46
C ILE A 200 15.81 7.58 18.16
N GLU A 201 15.94 8.82 17.71
CA GLU A 201 16.65 9.16 16.47
C GLU A 201 18.09 8.65 16.49
N THR A 202 18.81 8.88 17.59
CA THR A 202 20.19 8.43 17.77
C THR A 202 20.27 6.91 17.70
N ALA A 203 19.41 6.21 18.45
CA ALA A 203 19.38 4.74 18.46
C ALA A 203 19.09 4.16 17.07
N MET A 204 18.16 4.76 16.32
CA MET A 204 17.83 4.31 14.98
C MET A 204 18.95 4.61 13.97
N LYS A 205 19.46 5.84 13.90
CA LYS A 205 20.48 6.24 12.92
C LYS A 205 21.82 5.52 13.15
N GLU A 206 22.20 5.32 14.41
CA GLU A 206 23.49 4.74 14.76
C GLU A 206 23.44 3.22 14.91
N GLY A 207 22.35 2.71 15.49
CA GLY A 207 22.25 1.33 15.94
C GLY A 207 21.49 0.38 15.01
N TYR A 208 20.62 0.89 14.14
CA TYR A 208 19.80 0.03 13.29
C TYR A 208 20.56 -0.41 12.04
N VAL A 209 20.45 -1.70 11.74
CA VAL A 209 20.93 -2.30 10.50
C VAL A 209 19.76 -3.02 9.86
N CYS A 210 19.40 -2.60 8.66
CA CYS A 210 18.21 -3.06 7.96
C CYS A 210 18.50 -3.51 6.54
N VAL A 211 17.58 -4.27 5.97
CA VAL A 211 17.66 -4.78 4.60
C VAL A 211 16.67 -4.00 3.74
N GLY A 212 17.14 -3.58 2.56
CA GLY A 212 16.35 -2.79 1.62
C GLY A 212 16.82 -1.34 1.52
N ASP A 213 16.65 -0.77 0.33
CA ASP A 213 16.96 0.61 -0.02
C ASP A 213 15.67 1.36 -0.30
N ASP A 214 15.58 2.61 0.16
CA ASP A 214 14.44 3.52 -0.04
C ASP A 214 13.10 2.95 0.49
N VAL A 215 13.14 2.01 1.43
CA VAL A 215 11.97 1.47 2.15
C VAL A 215 11.79 2.20 3.47
N GLN A 216 10.54 2.42 3.86
CA GLN A 216 10.19 2.93 5.18
C GLN A 216 9.95 1.79 6.17
N ILE A 217 10.46 1.97 7.39
CA ILE A 217 10.20 1.08 8.52
C ILE A 217 9.34 1.77 9.57
N ARG A 218 8.43 1.07 10.21
CA ARG A 218 7.67 1.54 11.38
C ARG A 218 8.15 0.84 12.63
N GLN A 219 8.44 1.61 13.67
CA GLN A 219 8.86 1.11 14.98
C GLN A 219 8.08 1.81 16.09
N GLU A 220 7.62 1.02 17.06
CA GLU A 220 7.07 1.52 18.32
C GLU A 220 8.13 1.40 19.42
N PHE A 221 8.30 2.46 20.22
CA PHE A 221 9.15 2.48 21.40
C PHE A 221 8.30 2.73 22.64
N TYR A 222 8.36 1.80 23.59
CA TYR A 222 7.66 1.90 24.87
C TYR A 222 8.59 2.39 25.97
N PHE A 223 8.11 3.31 26.80
CA PHE A 223 8.82 3.86 27.95
C PHE A 223 7.93 3.74 29.21
N ASP A 224 8.50 3.20 30.29
CA ASP A 224 7.93 3.20 31.65
C ASP A 224 9.04 3.64 32.62
N ILE A 225 9.01 4.93 33.00
CA ILE A 225 9.93 5.55 33.95
C ILE A 225 9.10 5.97 35.17
N ARG A 226 9.58 5.64 36.37
CA ARG A 226 8.88 5.86 37.64
C ARG A 226 9.70 6.72 38.59
#